data_AF-A0A415HA59-F1
#
_entry.id   AF-A0A415HA59-F1
#
_cell.length_a   1.000
_cell.length_b   1.000
_cell.length_c   1.000
_cell.angle_alpha   90.00
_cell.angle_beta   90.00
_cell.angle_gamma   90.00
#
_symmetry.space_group_name_H-M   'P 1'
#
loop_
_entity.id
_entity.type
_entity.pdbx_description
1 polymer ?
#
loop_
_entity_poly.entity_id
_entity_poly.type
_entity_poly.pdbx_seq_one_letter_code
_entity_poly.pdbx_strand_id
1 'polypeptide(L)'
;MVVFDSWKFREILKSIVEKKELNGDRISSKQQLYVRIGEELHVSPETVKYWQRDKSSGPDSRTPELLDELESYLGYPKGTLQKEIKIEEEKTEDKRMDKVSEFQKQQIMDIYEALKKFVSGMDIENEDEYYRIRAVIERKKLVLPETIFNAILQFMDNVVEEYVFKAEYPAFTEEEAEYENGVMNIKTDAAFNKLMSHFLERLQELDEKIDQFAEQELRAYLLG
;
A
#
# COMPACT_ATOMS: atom_id res chain seq x y z
N MET A 1 8.80 17.66 16.59
CA MET A 1 9.85 17.07 15.73
C MET A 1 9.34 17.03 14.32
N VAL A 2 10.12 17.52 13.36
CA VAL A 2 9.78 17.44 11.94
C VAL A 2 10.31 16.11 11.41
N VAL A 3 9.48 15.34 10.71
CA VAL A 3 9.91 14.08 10.07
C VAL A 3 9.51 14.06 8.60
N PHE A 4 10.10 13.12 7.87
CA PHE A 4 9.74 12.85 6.49
C PHE A 4 8.30 12.31 6.36
N ASP A 5 7.57 12.81 5.38
CA ASP A 5 6.21 12.39 5.04
C ASP A 5 6.23 11.37 3.88
N SER A 6 6.48 10.10 4.22
CA SER A 6 6.54 9.00 3.25
C SER A 6 5.24 8.80 2.46
N TRP A 7 4.09 9.15 3.05
CA TRP A 7 2.80 9.04 2.38
C TRP A 7 2.67 10.10 1.29
N LYS A 8 2.95 11.36 1.63
CA LYS A 8 2.93 12.46 0.67
C LYS A 8 3.96 12.27 -0.44
N PHE A 9 5.14 11.74 -0.10
CA PHE A 9 6.13 11.34 -1.10
C PHE A 9 5.57 10.30 -2.08
N ARG A 10 4.89 9.26 -1.59
CA ARG A 10 4.27 8.22 -2.43
C ARG A 10 3.22 8.79 -3.39
N GLU A 11 2.36 9.68 -2.91
CA GLU A 11 1.33 10.33 -3.73
C GLU A 11 1.93 11.20 -4.84
N ILE A 12 3.00 11.94 -4.52
CA ILE A 12 3.73 12.73 -5.52
C ILE A 12 4.30 11.82 -6.61
N LEU A 13 4.96 10.72 -6.25
CA LEU A 13 5.51 9.78 -7.24
C LEU A 13 4.40 9.15 -8.09
N LYS A 14 3.25 8.81 -7.50
CA LYS A 14 2.09 8.27 -8.22
C LYS A 14 1.58 9.27 -9.26
N SER A 15 1.39 10.53 -8.87
CA SER A 15 0.94 11.59 -9.77
C SER A 15 1.90 11.83 -10.94
N ILE A 16 3.21 11.75 -10.70
CA ILE A 16 4.23 11.89 -11.76
C ILE A 16 4.13 10.75 -12.78
N VAL A 17 3.96 9.51 -12.31
CA VAL A 17 3.81 8.35 -13.20
C VAL A 17 2.51 8.43 -14.01
N GLU A 18 1.41 8.90 -13.41
CA GLU A 18 0.13 9.11 -14.10
C GLU A 18 0.24 10.18 -15.20
N LYS A 19 0.92 11.30 -14.90
CA LYS A 19 1.19 12.38 -15.86
C LYS A 19 2.23 11.99 -16.92
N LYS A 20 3.00 10.93 -16.66
CA LYS A 20 4.08 10.41 -17.52
C LYS A 20 5.16 11.45 -17.82
N GLU A 21 5.36 12.41 -16.93
CA GLU A 21 6.30 13.52 -17.13
C GLU A 21 6.90 13.98 -15.78
N LEU A 22 8.21 14.20 -15.77
CA LEU A 22 8.95 14.85 -14.68
C LEU A 22 9.98 15.80 -15.30
N ASN A 23 9.97 17.07 -14.94
CA ASN A 23 10.95 18.07 -15.42
C ASN A 23 11.10 18.16 -16.95
N GLY A 24 10.01 17.93 -17.69
CA GLY A 24 10.00 17.89 -19.16
C GLY A 24 10.42 16.56 -19.78
N ASP A 25 10.85 15.59 -18.96
CA ASP A 25 11.22 14.25 -19.40
C ASP A 25 10.06 13.26 -19.25
N ARG A 26 9.91 12.38 -20.25
CA ARG A 26 8.87 11.35 -20.25
C ARG A 26 9.21 10.22 -19.26
N ILE A 27 8.30 9.99 -18.31
CA ILE A 27 8.36 8.89 -17.34
C ILE A 27 7.36 7.82 -17.75
N SER A 28 7.85 6.60 -17.95
CA SER A 28 7.04 5.46 -18.40
C SER A 28 6.69 4.48 -17.27
N SER A 29 7.47 4.49 -16.19
CA SER A 29 7.27 3.58 -15.06
C SER A 29 7.81 4.14 -13.76
N LYS A 30 7.34 3.55 -12.66
CA LYS A 30 7.80 3.88 -11.30
C LYS A 30 9.28 3.50 -11.07
N GLN A 31 9.75 2.43 -11.72
CA GLN A 31 11.17 2.04 -11.66
C GLN A 31 12.05 3.06 -12.35
N GLN A 32 11.63 3.57 -13.52
CA GLN A 32 12.34 4.66 -14.22
C GLN A 32 12.40 5.92 -13.35
N LEU A 33 11.30 6.24 -12.65
CA LEU A 33 11.26 7.36 -11.72
C LEU A 33 12.25 7.20 -10.56
N TYR A 34 12.38 6.01 -9.97
CA TYR A 34 13.38 5.75 -8.92
C TYR A 34 14.81 5.92 -9.40
N VAL A 35 15.11 5.46 -10.62
CA VAL A 35 16.44 5.64 -11.23
C VAL A 35 16.74 7.11 -11.41
N ARG A 36 15.81 7.88 -11.99
CA ARG A 36 16.02 9.33 -12.23
C ARG A 36 16.19 10.13 -10.94
N ILE A 37 15.44 9.79 -9.89
CA ILE A 37 15.60 10.44 -8.58
C ILE A 37 16.93 10.02 -7.92
N GLY A 38 17.29 8.74 -8.03
CA GLY A 38 18.54 8.23 -7.48
C GLY A 38 19.79 8.82 -8.14
N GLU A 39 19.76 8.99 -9.47
CA GLU A 39 20.83 9.63 -10.24
C GLU A 39 21.05 11.09 -9.81
N GLU A 40 19.97 11.87 -9.72
CA GLU A 40 20.03 13.28 -9.32
C GLU A 40 20.54 13.45 -7.88
N LEU A 41 20.04 12.62 -6.97
CA LEU A 41 20.35 12.71 -5.54
C LEU A 41 21.56 11.88 -5.12
N HIS A 42 22.25 11.26 -6.08
CA HIS A 42 23.39 10.37 -5.86
C HIS A 42 23.12 9.24 -4.83
N VAL A 43 21.92 8.67 -4.85
CA VAL A 43 21.50 7.53 -4.02
C VAL A 43 21.03 6.36 -4.89
N SER A 44 20.97 5.15 -4.31
CA SER A 44 20.47 4.00 -5.07
C SER A 44 18.96 4.11 -5.35
N PRO A 45 18.46 3.61 -6.50
CA PRO A 45 17.02 3.53 -6.77
C PRO A 45 16.24 2.78 -5.68
N GLU A 46 16.87 1.79 -5.07
CA GLU A 46 16.35 1.00 -3.95
C GLU A 46 16.17 1.83 -2.68
N THR A 47 17.07 2.79 -2.44
CA THR A 47 16.95 3.78 -1.36
C THR A 47 15.73 4.67 -1.61
N VAL A 48 15.54 5.16 -2.84
CA VAL A 48 14.36 5.96 -3.21
C VAL A 48 13.07 5.15 -3.05
N LYS A 49 13.10 3.87 -3.48
CA LYS A 49 12.00 2.93 -3.27
C LYS A 49 11.70 2.73 -1.78
N TYR A 50 12.74 2.64 -0.95
CA TYR A 50 12.63 2.48 0.50
C TYR A 50 12.00 3.71 1.18
N TRP A 51 12.25 4.93 0.69
CA TRP A 51 11.63 6.16 1.23
C TRP A 51 10.11 6.19 1.18
N GLN A 52 9.47 5.41 0.30
CA GLN A 52 8.01 5.28 0.28
C GLN A 52 7.44 4.42 1.41
N ARG A 53 8.28 3.72 2.19
CA ARG A 53 7.83 2.86 3.30
C ARG A 53 7.47 3.69 4.53
N ASP A 54 6.50 3.23 5.30
CA ASP A 54 5.97 3.98 6.45
C ASP A 54 6.97 4.08 7.61
N LYS A 55 7.87 3.09 7.76
CA LYS A 55 8.99 3.12 8.71
C LYS A 55 10.23 3.85 8.18
N SER A 56 10.17 4.39 6.97
CA SER A 56 11.29 5.10 6.41
C SER A 56 11.44 6.45 7.11
N SER A 57 12.66 6.74 7.55
CA SER A 57 13.02 8.09 7.99
C SER A 57 13.24 9.05 6.82
N GLY A 58 13.07 8.58 5.57
CA GLY A 58 13.34 9.35 4.37
C GLY A 58 14.84 9.52 4.11
N PRO A 59 15.22 10.58 3.37
CA PRO A 59 16.60 11.05 3.28
C PRO A 59 17.25 11.19 4.66
N ASP A 60 18.55 10.86 4.78
CA ASP A 60 19.25 10.87 6.07
C ASP A 60 19.17 12.26 6.73
N SER A 61 18.67 12.31 7.97
CA SER A 61 18.51 13.57 8.73
C SER A 61 19.84 14.25 9.07
N ARG A 62 20.97 13.54 8.95
CA ARG A 62 22.32 14.11 9.05
C ARG A 62 22.75 14.86 7.78
N THR A 63 21.99 14.72 6.70
CA THR A 63 22.22 15.37 5.41
C THR A 63 20.96 16.13 4.99
N PRO A 64 20.59 17.21 5.71
CA PRO A 64 19.32 17.93 5.48
C PRO A 64 19.19 18.50 4.06
N GLU A 65 20.31 18.77 3.39
CA GLU A 65 20.40 19.20 2.00
C GLU A 65 19.76 18.19 1.03
N LEU A 66 19.85 16.89 1.33
CA LEU A 66 19.32 15.83 0.47
C LEU A 66 17.79 15.87 0.35
N LEU A 67 17.10 16.29 1.43
CA LEU A 67 15.65 16.46 1.40
C LEU A 67 15.24 17.71 0.61
N ASP A 68 15.98 18.80 0.78
CA ASP A 68 15.75 20.03 0.03
C ASP A 68 15.99 19.82 -1.48
N GLU A 69 17.03 19.06 -1.84
CA GLU A 69 17.33 18.66 -3.21
C GLU A 69 16.23 17.78 -3.79
N LEU A 70 15.73 16.80 -3.03
CA LEU A 70 14.61 15.96 -3.42
C LEU A 70 13.36 16.80 -3.73
N GLU A 71 12.99 17.71 -2.83
CA GLU A 71 11.82 18.58 -3.00
C GLU A 71 11.98 19.50 -4.22
N SER A 72 13.15 20.11 -4.37
CA SER A 72 13.50 20.95 -5.51
C SER A 72 13.42 20.18 -6.82
N TYR A 73 13.99 18.97 -6.88
CA TYR A 73 13.98 18.13 -8.07
C TYR A 73 12.57 17.70 -8.47
N LEU A 74 11.70 17.45 -7.49
CA LEU A 74 10.29 17.14 -7.75
C LEU A 74 9.44 18.38 -8.10
N GLY A 75 10.01 19.58 -8.06
CA GLY A 75 9.31 20.84 -8.36
C GLY A 75 8.44 21.36 -7.21
N TYR A 76 8.74 20.98 -5.97
CA TYR A 76 7.99 21.37 -4.78
C TYR A 76 8.80 22.32 -3.88
N PRO A 77 8.14 23.23 -3.14
CA PRO A 77 8.82 24.13 -2.22
C PRO A 77 9.41 23.37 -1.02
N LYS A 78 10.45 23.96 -0.41
CA LYS A 78 11.10 23.40 0.77
C LYS A 78 10.11 23.14 1.92
N GLY A 79 10.22 21.98 2.55
CA GLY A 79 9.33 21.53 3.62
C GLY A 79 8.03 20.88 3.14
N THR A 80 7.86 20.65 1.84
CA THR A 80 6.67 19.96 1.30
C THR A 80 6.55 18.52 1.82
N LEU A 81 7.65 17.79 1.87
CA LEU A 81 7.76 16.41 2.32
C LEU A 81 8.06 16.31 3.83
N GLN A 82 7.93 17.42 4.55
CA GLN A 82 8.08 17.48 5.99
C GLN A 82 6.70 17.49 6.65
N LYS A 83 6.51 16.65 7.66
CA LYS A 83 5.35 16.70 8.56
C LYS A 83 5.79 17.04 9.97
N GLU A 84 5.12 18.01 10.57
CA GLU A 84 5.30 18.33 11.97
C GLU A 84 4.62 17.26 12.83
N ILE A 85 5.42 16.52 13.59
CA ILE A 85 4.94 15.73 14.71
C ILE A 85 5.03 16.61 15.94
N LYS A 86 3.88 16.97 16.52
CA LYS A 86 3.85 17.44 17.90
C LYS A 86 4.26 16.27 18.78
N ILE A 87 5.48 16.34 19.34
CA ILE A 87 5.84 15.46 20.43
C ILE A 87 5.10 16.01 21.64
N GLU A 88 3.90 15.50 21.89
CA GLU A 88 3.47 15.39 23.27
C GLU A 88 4.43 14.38 23.91
N GLU A 89 5.14 14.83 24.94
CA GLU A 89 5.96 13.95 25.77
C GLU A 89 5.17 12.67 26.05
N GLU A 90 5.82 11.50 25.96
CA GLU A 90 5.32 10.26 26.53
C GLU A 90 5.11 10.47 28.03
N LYS A 91 3.98 11.06 28.39
CA LYS A 91 3.27 10.70 29.59
C LYS A 91 2.62 9.38 29.25
N THR A 92 2.82 8.40 30.12
CA THR A 92 1.94 7.25 30.26
C THR A 92 0.52 7.73 30.55
N GLU A 93 -0.14 8.28 29.55
CA GLU A 93 -1.56 8.56 29.52
C GLU A 93 -2.11 7.60 28.48
N ASP A 94 -2.60 6.47 29.01
CA ASP A 94 -3.73 5.72 28.48
C ASP A 94 -4.33 6.43 27.27
N LYS A 95 -4.07 5.89 26.06
CA LYS A 95 -4.64 6.40 24.80
C LYS A 95 -6.10 6.70 25.11
N ARG A 96 -6.47 7.97 25.27
CA ARG A 96 -7.87 8.37 25.27
C ARG A 96 -8.30 8.24 23.82
N MET A 97 -8.46 6.99 23.40
CA MET A 97 -9.08 6.58 22.17
C MET A 97 -10.45 7.21 22.19
N ASP A 98 -10.79 7.94 21.14
CA ASP A 98 -12.17 8.34 20.95
C ASP A 98 -13.01 7.08 21.02
N LYS A 99 -13.83 6.94 22.07
CA LYS A 99 -14.80 5.86 22.18
C LYS A 99 -15.65 5.91 20.93
N VAL A 100 -15.49 4.93 20.06
CA VAL A 100 -16.32 4.81 18.88
C VAL A 100 -17.72 4.38 19.30
N SER A 101 -18.72 4.98 18.69
CA SER A 101 -20.11 4.56 18.86
C SER A 101 -20.33 3.13 18.35
N GLU A 102 -21.37 2.46 18.83
CA GLU A 102 -21.76 1.13 18.32
C GLU A 102 -22.02 1.14 16.81
N PHE A 103 -22.52 2.25 16.27
CA PHE A 103 -22.66 2.44 14.83
C PHE A 103 -21.30 2.43 14.12
N GLN A 104 -20.30 3.14 14.65
CA GLN A 104 -18.93 3.13 14.11
C GLN A 104 -18.26 1.76 14.25
N LYS A 105 -18.48 1.04 15.35
CA LYS A 105 -18.02 -0.36 15.51
C LYS A 105 -18.60 -1.26 14.43
N GLN A 106 -19.91 -1.14 14.17
CA GLN A 106 -20.55 -1.87 13.08
C GLN A 106 -19.91 -1.52 11.73
N GLN A 107 -19.65 -0.24 11.46
CA GLN A 107 -19.00 0.17 10.21
C GLN A 107 -17.57 -0.39 10.06
N ILE A 108 -16.82 -0.54 11.17
CA ILE A 108 -15.50 -1.19 11.17
C ILE A 108 -15.65 -2.70 10.90
N MET A 109 -16.62 -3.36 11.55
CA MET A 109 -16.89 -4.78 11.33
C MET A 109 -17.31 -5.06 9.88
N ASP A 110 -18.18 -4.22 9.30
CA ASP A 110 -18.61 -4.33 7.91
C ASP A 110 -17.41 -4.30 6.93
N ILE A 111 -16.36 -3.52 7.24
CA ILE A 111 -15.14 -3.48 6.45
C ILE A 111 -14.35 -4.78 6.60
N TYR A 112 -14.16 -5.24 7.84
CA TYR A 112 -13.47 -6.50 8.09
C TYR A 112 -14.16 -7.68 7.39
N GLU A 113 -15.49 -7.77 7.48
CA GLU A 113 -16.27 -8.79 6.78
C GLU A 113 -16.15 -8.69 5.25
N ALA A 114 -16.12 -7.47 4.69
CA ALA A 114 -15.89 -7.27 3.26
C ALA A 114 -14.52 -7.79 2.82
N LEU A 115 -13.46 -7.56 3.61
CA LEU A 115 -12.12 -8.07 3.35
C LEU A 115 -12.06 -9.60 3.46
N LYS A 116 -12.67 -10.20 4.49
CA LYS A 116 -12.74 -11.67 4.61
C LYS A 116 -13.53 -12.28 3.46
N LYS A 117 -14.61 -11.61 3.03
CA LYS A 117 -15.42 -12.05 1.89
C LYS A 117 -14.61 -12.03 0.60
N PHE A 118 -13.79 -11.00 0.37
CA PHE A 118 -12.88 -10.90 -0.77
C PHE A 118 -11.96 -12.12 -0.90
N VAL A 119 -11.38 -12.57 0.21
CA VAL A 119 -10.54 -13.78 0.24
C VAL A 119 -11.39 -15.03 0.05
N SER A 120 -12.48 -15.20 0.81
CA SER A 120 -13.32 -16.40 0.72
C SER A 120 -14.02 -16.55 -0.65
N GLY A 121 -14.25 -15.44 -1.35
CA GLY A 121 -14.81 -15.37 -2.69
C GLY A 121 -13.78 -15.68 -3.79
N MET A 122 -12.51 -15.87 -3.41
CA MET A 122 -11.39 -16.05 -4.34
C MET A 122 -11.18 -14.83 -5.26
N ASP A 123 -11.55 -13.64 -4.80
CA ASP A 123 -11.51 -12.41 -5.58
C ASP A 123 -10.15 -11.68 -5.50
N ILE A 124 -9.12 -12.31 -4.94
CA ILE A 124 -7.84 -11.65 -4.65
C ILE A 124 -7.05 -11.16 -5.87
N GLU A 125 -7.41 -11.63 -7.07
CA GLU A 125 -6.87 -11.17 -8.37
C GLU A 125 -7.92 -10.39 -9.19
N ASN A 126 -9.05 -10.00 -8.59
CA ASN A 126 -10.18 -9.33 -9.23
C ASN A 126 -10.13 -7.81 -9.01
N GLU A 127 -9.71 -7.06 -10.04
CA GLU A 127 -9.62 -5.60 -9.99
C GLU A 127 -10.97 -4.91 -9.72
N ASP A 128 -12.05 -5.40 -10.33
CA ASP A 128 -13.40 -4.83 -10.15
C ASP A 128 -13.85 -4.95 -8.70
N GLU A 129 -13.61 -6.10 -8.08
CA GLU A 129 -14.00 -6.33 -6.69
C GLU A 129 -13.12 -5.54 -5.71
N TYR A 130 -11.82 -5.38 -6.00
CA TYR A 130 -10.95 -4.46 -5.27
C TYR A 130 -11.51 -3.04 -5.25
N TYR A 131 -11.88 -2.48 -6.41
CA TYR A 131 -12.44 -1.13 -6.48
C TYR A 131 -13.80 -1.01 -5.81
N ARG A 132 -14.63 -2.07 -5.85
CA ARG A 132 -15.91 -2.09 -5.12
C ARG A 132 -15.70 -2.01 -3.61
N ILE A 133 -14.80 -2.81 -3.05
CA ILE A 133 -14.49 -2.79 -1.61
C ILE A 133 -13.90 -1.44 -1.21
N ARG A 134 -12.96 -0.91 -2.01
CA ARG A 134 -12.38 0.42 -1.79
C ARG A 134 -13.46 1.50 -1.75
N ALA A 135 -14.39 1.51 -2.70
CA ALA A 135 -15.49 2.48 -2.72
C ALA A 135 -16.45 2.31 -1.51
N VAL A 136 -16.60 1.11 -0.98
CA VAL A 136 -17.37 0.85 0.25
C VAL A 136 -16.65 1.40 1.49
N ILE A 137 -15.32 1.32 1.53
CA ILE A 137 -14.49 1.90 2.60
C ILE A 137 -14.51 3.42 2.53
N GLU A 138 -14.25 4.01 1.35
CA GLU A 138 -14.18 5.47 1.16
C GLU A 138 -15.48 6.19 1.56
N ARG A 139 -16.63 5.58 1.33
CA ARG A 139 -17.94 6.09 1.78
C ARG A 139 -18.05 6.22 3.31
N LYS A 140 -17.23 5.49 4.07
CA LYS A 140 -17.22 5.52 5.54
C LYS A 140 -16.28 6.59 6.11
N LYS A 141 -15.59 7.39 5.27
CA LYS A 141 -14.69 8.47 5.69
C LYS A 141 -15.32 9.47 6.67
N LEU A 142 -16.59 9.83 6.46
CA LEU A 142 -17.30 10.78 7.32
C LEU A 142 -17.80 10.17 8.62
N VAL A 143 -17.84 8.83 8.70
CA VAL A 143 -18.38 8.09 9.84
C VAL A 143 -17.26 7.64 10.76
N LEU A 144 -16.15 7.16 10.22
CA LEU A 144 -15.06 6.59 10.98
C LEU A 144 -14.09 7.67 11.47
N PRO A 145 -13.49 7.50 12.67
CA PRO A 145 -12.37 8.32 13.09
C PRO A 145 -11.26 8.33 12.04
N GLU A 146 -10.63 9.47 11.83
CA GLU A 146 -9.62 9.66 10.78
C GLU A 146 -8.47 8.65 10.92
N THR A 147 -8.02 8.38 12.15
CA THR A 147 -6.95 7.43 12.45
C THR A 147 -7.27 6.03 11.92
N ILE A 148 -8.44 5.48 12.24
CA ILE A 148 -8.80 4.12 11.83
C ILE A 148 -9.12 4.06 10.34
N PHE A 149 -9.76 5.09 9.80
CA PHE A 149 -10.03 5.18 8.36
C PHE A 149 -8.75 5.16 7.53
N ASN A 150 -7.75 5.96 7.94
CA ASN A 150 -6.46 6.01 7.26
C ASN A 150 -5.69 4.69 7.37
N ALA A 151 -5.74 4.02 8.53
CA ALA A 151 -5.13 2.69 8.69
C ALA A 151 -5.75 1.65 7.73
N ILE A 152 -7.08 1.66 7.59
CA ILE A 152 -7.79 0.76 6.66
C ILE A 152 -7.42 1.05 5.20
N LEU A 153 -7.39 2.32 4.79
CA LEU A 153 -6.97 2.67 3.42
C LEU A 153 -5.52 2.28 3.14
N GLN A 154 -4.62 2.48 4.11
CA GLN A 154 -3.24 2.06 3.99
C GLN A 154 -3.12 0.54 3.85
N PHE A 155 -3.91 -0.24 4.58
CA PHE A 155 -3.96 -1.69 4.41
C PHE A 155 -4.41 -2.08 3.00
N MET A 156 -5.44 -1.42 2.45
CA MET A 156 -5.90 -1.63 1.08
C MET A 156 -4.80 -1.35 0.04
N ASP A 157 -4.14 -0.19 0.13
CA ASP A 157 -3.15 0.25 -0.86
C ASP A 157 -1.81 -0.50 -0.73
N ASN A 158 -1.41 -0.92 0.48
CA ASN A 158 -0.12 -1.55 0.72
C ASN A 158 -0.14 -3.07 0.66
N VAL A 159 -1.26 -3.68 1.07
CA VAL A 159 -1.37 -5.14 1.22
C VAL A 159 -2.30 -5.68 0.15
N VAL A 160 -3.57 -5.27 0.15
CA VAL A 160 -4.57 -5.87 -0.75
C VAL A 160 -4.24 -5.61 -2.22
N GLU A 161 -3.82 -4.39 -2.57
CA GLU A 161 -3.45 -4.01 -3.95
C GLU A 161 -2.34 -4.89 -4.53
N GLU A 162 -1.40 -5.37 -3.71
CA GLU A 162 -0.30 -6.24 -4.17
C GLU A 162 -0.83 -7.59 -4.67
N TYR A 163 -1.83 -8.15 -4.01
CA TYR A 163 -2.44 -9.42 -4.43
C TYR A 163 -3.23 -9.27 -5.73
N VAL A 164 -3.79 -8.09 -5.98
CA VAL A 164 -4.65 -7.83 -7.14
C VAL A 164 -3.84 -7.50 -8.40
N PHE A 165 -2.95 -6.50 -8.31
CA PHE A 165 -2.29 -5.93 -9.49
C PHE A 165 -0.86 -6.45 -9.71
N LYS A 166 -0.29 -7.14 -8.73
CA LYS A 166 1.09 -7.65 -8.80
C LYS A 166 1.12 -9.16 -8.59
N ALA A 167 0.09 -9.84 -9.07
CA ALA A 167 0.03 -11.29 -9.06
C ALA A 167 1.24 -11.88 -9.77
N GLU A 168 2.11 -12.54 -9.01
CA GLU A 168 3.18 -13.36 -9.54
C GLU A 168 2.60 -14.75 -9.82
N TYR A 169 2.92 -15.31 -10.98
CA TYR A 169 2.50 -16.66 -11.37
C TYR A 169 3.71 -17.61 -11.33
N PRO A 170 3.50 -18.90 -11.01
CA PRO A 170 4.57 -19.89 -11.07
C PRO A 170 5.18 -19.96 -12.47
N ALA A 171 6.49 -20.20 -12.55
CA ALA A 171 7.15 -20.48 -13.82
C ALA A 171 6.72 -21.86 -14.35
N PHE A 172 6.38 -21.94 -15.64
CA PHE A 172 6.04 -23.19 -16.32
C PHE A 172 7.01 -23.44 -17.48
N THR A 173 7.28 -24.72 -17.75
CA THR A 173 7.98 -25.18 -18.95
C THR A 173 7.03 -25.26 -20.16
N GLU A 174 7.57 -25.35 -21.38
CA GLU A 174 6.76 -25.47 -22.62
C GLU A 174 5.89 -26.74 -22.67
N GLU A 175 6.31 -27.79 -21.95
CA GLU A 175 5.56 -29.04 -21.77
C GLU A 175 4.41 -28.89 -20.77
N GLU A 176 4.54 -27.98 -19.80
CA GLU A 176 3.56 -27.73 -18.74
C GLU A 176 2.48 -26.73 -19.15
N ALA A 177 2.87 -25.68 -19.88
CA ALA A 177 1.96 -24.65 -20.34
C ALA A 177 2.42 -24.01 -21.65
N GLU A 178 1.47 -23.46 -22.41
CA GLU A 178 1.74 -22.61 -23.56
C GLU A 178 0.98 -21.30 -23.47
N TYR A 179 1.57 -20.22 -23.97
CA TYR A 179 0.90 -18.94 -24.07
C TYR A 179 0.43 -18.70 -25.50
N GLU A 180 -0.88 -18.61 -25.69
CA GLU A 180 -1.48 -18.32 -26.98
C GLU A 180 -2.49 -17.17 -26.85
N ASN A 181 -2.34 -16.13 -27.67
CA ASN A 181 -3.25 -14.98 -27.70
C ASN A 181 -3.50 -14.30 -26.33
N GLY A 182 -2.49 -14.29 -25.45
CA GLY A 182 -2.59 -13.70 -24.11
C GLY A 182 -3.26 -14.60 -23.07
N VAL A 183 -3.59 -15.85 -23.42
CA VAL A 183 -4.14 -16.85 -22.52
C VAL A 183 -3.08 -17.92 -22.27
N MET A 184 -2.82 -18.23 -21.00
CA MET A 184 -1.99 -19.38 -20.62
C MET A 184 -2.85 -20.64 -20.66
N ASN A 185 -2.49 -21.59 -21.54
CA ASN A 185 -3.10 -22.90 -21.62
C ASN A 185 -2.24 -23.90 -20.84
N ILE A 186 -2.80 -24.44 -19.76
CA ILE A 186 -2.16 -25.48 -18.94
C ILE A 186 -2.36 -26.85 -19.60
N LYS A 187 -1.27 -27.59 -19.82
CA LYS A 187 -1.27 -28.87 -20.55
C LYS A 187 -1.29 -30.11 -19.65
N THR A 188 -0.91 -29.97 -18.38
CA THR A 188 -0.77 -31.09 -17.45
C THR A 188 -1.46 -30.84 -16.12
N ASP A 189 -1.97 -31.92 -15.50
CA ASP A 189 -2.57 -31.86 -14.17
C ASP A 189 -1.55 -31.40 -13.11
N ALA A 190 -0.27 -31.75 -13.28
CA ALA A 190 0.80 -31.30 -12.39
C ALA A 190 0.98 -29.78 -12.43
N ALA A 191 0.96 -29.18 -13.62
CA ALA A 191 1.03 -27.73 -13.79
C ALA A 191 -0.23 -27.03 -13.26
N PHE A 192 -1.42 -27.62 -13.47
CA PHE A 192 -2.65 -27.10 -12.90
C PHE A 192 -2.62 -27.09 -11.37
N ASN A 193 -2.19 -28.21 -10.76
CA ASN A 193 -2.06 -28.31 -9.31
C ASN A 193 -1.03 -27.32 -8.76
N LYS A 194 0.08 -27.09 -9.47
CA LYS A 194 1.07 -26.07 -9.11
C LYS A 194 0.48 -24.66 -9.11
N LEU A 195 -0.30 -24.32 -10.13
CA LEU A 195 -1.00 -23.03 -10.21
C LEU A 195 -2.01 -22.88 -9.06
N MET A 196 -2.82 -23.91 -8.82
CA MET A 196 -3.85 -23.88 -7.79
C MET A 196 -3.24 -23.80 -6.38
N SER A 197 -2.21 -24.59 -6.08
CA SER A 197 -1.52 -24.53 -4.79
C SER A 197 -0.96 -23.13 -4.54
N HIS A 198 -0.33 -22.52 -5.54
CA HIS A 198 0.19 -21.16 -5.40
C HIS A 198 -0.91 -20.13 -5.14
N PHE A 199 -2.05 -20.24 -5.83
CA PHE A 199 -3.19 -19.36 -5.61
C PHE A 199 -3.79 -19.53 -4.21
N LEU A 200 -3.94 -20.78 -3.73
CA LEU A 200 -4.43 -21.07 -2.38
C LEU A 200 -3.48 -20.57 -1.29
N GLU A 201 -2.17 -20.70 -1.48
CA GLU A 201 -1.17 -20.12 -0.58
C GLU A 201 -1.35 -18.60 -0.46
N ARG A 202 -1.52 -17.91 -1.60
CA ARG A 202 -1.75 -16.46 -1.61
C ARG A 202 -3.06 -16.06 -0.94
N LEU A 203 -4.13 -16.84 -1.11
CA LEU A 203 -5.38 -16.65 -0.38
C LEU A 203 -5.16 -16.73 1.13
N GLN A 204 -4.49 -17.79 1.59
CA GLN A 204 -4.20 -17.99 3.00
C GLN A 204 -3.34 -16.87 3.57
N GLU A 205 -2.28 -16.46 2.87
CA GLU A 205 -1.41 -15.38 3.32
C GLU A 205 -2.16 -14.05 3.46
N LEU A 206 -3.03 -13.71 2.49
CA LEU A 206 -3.83 -12.50 2.59
C LEU A 206 -4.85 -12.59 3.73
N ASP A 207 -5.46 -13.76 3.94
CA ASP A 207 -6.37 -14.01 5.05
C ASP A 207 -5.71 -13.74 6.41
N GLU A 208 -4.51 -14.29 6.60
CA GLU A 208 -3.71 -14.11 7.81
C GLU A 208 -3.30 -12.64 8.01
N LYS A 209 -2.95 -11.93 6.93
CA LYS A 209 -2.63 -10.49 6.98
C LYS A 209 -3.85 -9.65 7.37
N ILE A 210 -5.05 -10.01 6.91
CA ILE A 210 -6.30 -9.35 7.31
C ILE A 210 -6.56 -9.55 8.80
N ASP A 211 -6.40 -10.77 9.31
CA ASP A 211 -6.61 -11.08 10.73
C ASP A 211 -5.59 -10.35 11.62
N GLN A 212 -4.32 -10.32 11.20
CA GLN A 212 -3.27 -9.56 11.90
C GLN A 212 -3.56 -8.06 11.94
N PHE A 213 -4.03 -7.50 10.81
CA PHE A 213 -4.45 -6.10 10.76
C PHE A 213 -5.64 -5.83 11.68
N ALA A 214 -6.64 -6.70 11.68
CA ALA A 214 -7.80 -6.58 12.55
C ALA A 214 -7.40 -6.59 14.04
N GLU A 215 -6.51 -7.49 14.42
CA GLU A 215 -6.00 -7.60 15.79
C GLU A 215 -5.18 -6.38 16.23
N GLN A 216 -4.35 -5.82 15.35
CA GLN A 216 -3.45 -4.71 15.67
C GLN A 216 -4.15 -3.36 15.65
N GLU A 217 -4.97 -3.11 14.62
CA GLU A 217 -5.51 -1.78 14.33
C GLU A 217 -7.00 -1.66 14.68
N LEU A 218 -7.80 -2.72 14.51
CA LEU A 218 -9.25 -2.65 14.71
C LEU A 218 -9.69 -3.04 16.14
N ARG A 219 -9.02 -4.03 16.76
CA ARG A 219 -9.41 -4.64 18.05
C ARG A 219 -9.69 -3.62 19.14
N ALA A 220 -8.84 -2.61 19.26
CA ALA A 220 -8.94 -1.62 20.31
C ALA A 220 -10.22 -0.76 20.19
N TYR A 221 -10.71 -0.54 18.97
CA TYR A 221 -11.97 0.17 18.71
C TYR A 221 -13.21 -0.72 18.90
N LEU A 222 -13.06 -2.03 18.67
CA LEU A 222 -14.17 -2.98 18.81
C LEU A 222 -14.44 -3.34 20.28
N LEU A 223 -13.41 -3.35 21.13
CA LEU A 223 -13.51 -3.74 22.55
C LEU A 223 -13.61 -2.57 23.54
N GLY A 224 -13.26 -1.34 23.12
CA GLY A 224 -13.35 -0.11 23.93
C GLY A 224 -14.75 0.48 24.02
#